data_AF-G7ES40-F1
#
_entry.id   AF-G7ES40-F1
#
_cell.length_a   1.000
_cell.length_b   1.000
_cell.length_c   1.000
_cell.angle_alpha   90.00
_cell.angle_beta   90.00
_cell.angle_gamma   90.00
#
_symmetry.space_group_name_H-M   'P 1'
#
loop_
_entity.id
_entity.type
_entity.pdbx_description
1 polymer ?
#
loop_
_entity_poly.entity_id
_entity_poly.type
_entity_poly.pdbx_seq_one_letter_code
_entity_poly.pdbx_strand_id
1 'polypeptide(L)'
;MNKHNYCRRIMEVYGVIVDFEGNIARTNVPGPIDENETLKGWTNRVLGDDVYNVSFSLQHTYAPQTRMSTIIDDSYDAAQQAKKILKNTVKNKTDRLKEELDQETLNHQKQIDEILAKQKTKKKSYVEVTSPKADELDLEEVYGLAKNLTLHATTEQLIDSAFKREDLTPEKLILNLVMSLNLRVDELDKLRDIAS
;
A
#
# COMPACT_ATOMS: atom_id res chain seq x y z
N MET A 1 -4.27 19.37 -3.85
CA MET A 1 -5.27 19.63 -2.80
C MET A 1 -6.64 19.29 -3.34
N ASN A 2 -7.51 18.58 -2.62
CA ASN A 2 -8.86 18.28 -3.13
C ASN A 2 -9.77 19.52 -3.05
N LYS A 3 -10.43 19.89 -4.15
CA LYS A 3 -11.37 21.03 -4.26
C LYS A 3 -12.36 21.06 -3.10
N HIS A 4 -12.93 19.91 -2.74
CA HIS A 4 -13.97 19.81 -1.69
C HIS A 4 -13.42 20.17 -0.30
N ASN A 5 -12.18 19.75 -0.01
CA ASN A 5 -11.53 20.09 1.26
C ASN A 5 -11.20 21.59 1.35
N TYR A 6 -10.88 22.23 0.22
CA TYR A 6 -10.62 23.66 0.19
C TYR A 6 -11.91 24.47 0.33
N CYS A 7 -12.97 24.13 -0.40
CA CYS A 7 -14.30 24.74 -0.25
C CYS A 7 -14.83 24.61 1.19
N ARG A 8 -14.62 23.46 1.83
CA ARG A 8 -14.97 23.27 3.25
C ARG A 8 -14.23 24.26 4.15
N ARG A 9 -12.93 24.48 3.93
CA ARG A 9 -12.14 25.45 4.71
C ARG A 9 -12.60 26.88 4.48
N ILE A 10 -12.99 27.22 3.25
CA ILE A 10 -13.58 28.55 2.95
C ILE A 10 -14.87 28.74 3.75
N MET A 11 -15.74 27.73 3.78
CA MET A 11 -16.97 27.76 4.58
C MET A 11 -16.66 27.92 6.08
N GLU A 12 -15.64 27.23 6.61
CA GLU A 12 -15.25 27.33 8.03
C GLU A 12 -14.68 28.72 8.39
N VAL A 13 -13.92 29.36 7.48
CA VAL A 13 -13.29 30.67 7.74
C VAL A 13 -14.24 31.84 7.48
N TYR A 14 -15.04 31.77 6.40
CA TYR A 14 -15.82 32.89 5.90
C TYR A 14 -17.33 32.70 6.00
N GLY A 15 -17.83 31.49 6.33
CA GLY A 15 -19.27 31.21 6.35
C GLY A 15 -19.93 31.22 4.97
N VAL A 16 -19.15 31.12 3.90
CA VAL A 16 -19.63 31.20 2.51
C VAL A 16 -19.45 29.86 1.81
N ILE A 17 -20.48 29.40 1.11
CA ILE A 17 -20.38 28.28 0.17
C ILE A 17 -19.95 28.84 -1.18
N VAL A 18 -18.88 28.29 -1.73
CA VAL A 18 -18.28 28.75 -2.98
C VAL A 18 -18.13 27.57 -3.92
N ASP A 19 -18.65 27.74 -5.14
CA ASP A 19 -18.44 26.82 -6.26
C ASP A 19 -17.78 27.55 -7.42
N PHE A 20 -16.89 26.86 -8.13
CA PHE A 20 -16.05 27.42 -9.18
C PHE A 20 -15.46 26.31 -10.05
N GLU A 21 -15.06 26.64 -11.26
CA GLU A 21 -14.29 25.78 -12.14
C GLU A 21 -12.80 26.19 -12.12
N GLY A 22 -11.93 25.27 -12.53
CA GLY A 22 -10.48 25.49 -12.53
C GLY A 22 -9.74 24.89 -11.34
N ASN A 23 -8.47 25.27 -11.20
CA ASN A 23 -7.54 24.69 -10.23
C ASN A 23 -7.19 25.66 -9.12
N ILE A 24 -7.18 25.14 -7.89
CA ILE A 24 -6.78 25.91 -6.72
C ILE A 24 -5.27 25.86 -6.61
N ALA A 25 -4.60 26.98 -6.87
CA ALA A 25 -3.16 27.10 -6.73
C ALA A 25 -2.71 27.09 -5.25
N ARG A 26 -3.62 27.39 -4.32
CA ARG A 26 -3.32 27.62 -2.90
C ARG A 26 -3.52 26.37 -2.03
N THR A 27 -2.61 26.17 -1.07
CA THR A 27 -2.67 25.07 -0.09
C THR A 27 -3.44 25.42 1.18
N ASN A 28 -3.60 26.71 1.51
CA ASN A 28 -4.38 27.16 2.65
C ASN A 28 -5.30 28.33 2.25
N VAL A 29 -6.40 28.48 3.00
CA VAL A 29 -7.34 29.60 2.86
C VAL A 29 -6.77 30.78 3.65
N PRO A 30 -6.41 31.90 3.01
CA PRO A 30 -5.86 33.04 3.74
C PRO A 30 -6.94 33.63 4.65
N GLY A 31 -6.54 34.17 5.81
CA GLY A 31 -7.47 34.78 6.78
C GLY A 31 -8.08 36.10 6.30
N PRO A 32 -9.08 36.65 7.01
CA PRO A 32 -9.65 37.97 6.73
C PRO A 32 -8.60 39.08 6.92
N ILE A 33 -8.58 40.11 6.06
CA ILE A 33 -7.49 41.11 6.04
C ILE A 33 -7.98 42.56 6.17
N ASP A 34 -9.17 42.91 5.66
CA ASP A 34 -9.70 44.27 5.75
C ASP A 34 -11.23 44.29 5.56
N GLU A 35 -11.91 45.29 6.13
CA GLU A 35 -13.36 45.54 5.98
C GLU A 35 -13.70 46.07 4.57
N ASN A 36 -12.73 46.68 3.88
CA ASN A 36 -12.90 47.30 2.56
C ASN A 36 -12.53 46.38 1.38
N GLU A 37 -12.29 45.08 1.62
CA GLU A 37 -11.94 44.16 0.55
C GLU A 37 -13.10 43.98 -0.44
N THR A 38 -12.82 44.21 -1.73
CA THR A 38 -13.82 43.94 -2.79
C THR A 38 -13.95 42.45 -3.04
N LEU A 39 -15.13 41.99 -3.47
CA LEU A 39 -15.37 40.58 -3.82
C LEU A 39 -14.36 40.04 -4.85
N LYS A 40 -13.94 40.87 -5.80
CA LYS A 40 -12.91 40.52 -6.78
C LYS A 40 -11.53 40.35 -6.13
N GLY A 41 -11.16 41.26 -5.24
CA GLY A 41 -9.93 41.14 -4.45
C GLY A 41 -9.92 39.88 -3.59
N TRP A 42 -11.04 39.62 -2.91
CA TRP A 42 -11.26 38.41 -2.13
C TRP A 42 -11.13 37.14 -2.99
N THR A 43 -11.74 37.13 -4.18
CA THR A 43 -11.74 35.97 -5.09
C THR A 43 -10.31 35.63 -5.54
N ASN A 44 -9.56 36.62 -6.00
CA ASN A 44 -8.16 36.41 -6.42
C ASN A 44 -7.27 36.00 -5.25
N ARG A 45 -7.51 36.57 -4.07
CA ARG A 45 -6.75 36.26 -2.87
C ARG A 45 -7.06 34.87 -2.31
N VAL A 46 -8.32 34.46 -2.30
CA VAL A 46 -8.75 33.21 -1.65
C VAL A 46 -8.73 32.04 -2.63
N LEU A 47 -9.16 32.25 -3.88
CA LEU A 47 -9.26 31.17 -4.86
C LEU A 47 -8.08 31.15 -5.85
N GLY A 48 -7.49 32.31 -6.16
CA GLY A 48 -6.41 32.47 -7.14
C GLY A 48 -6.91 32.95 -8.51
N ASP A 49 -6.00 33.02 -9.48
CA ASP A 49 -6.31 33.53 -10.83
C ASP A 49 -6.74 32.42 -11.81
N ASP A 50 -6.44 31.14 -11.49
CA ASP A 50 -6.71 29.96 -12.34
C ASP A 50 -8.12 29.39 -12.18
N VAL A 51 -9.04 30.18 -11.64
CA VAL A 51 -10.41 29.80 -11.30
C VAL A 51 -11.40 30.74 -11.96
N TYR A 52 -12.48 30.15 -12.49
CA TYR A 52 -13.49 30.84 -13.27
C TYR A 52 -14.89 30.29 -12.94
N ASN A 53 -15.94 30.94 -13.45
CA ASN A 53 -17.33 30.59 -13.14
C ASN A 53 -17.62 30.53 -11.63
N VAL A 54 -17.09 31.50 -10.87
CA VAL A 54 -17.23 31.53 -9.41
C VAL A 54 -18.65 31.95 -9.02
N SER A 55 -19.30 31.13 -8.21
CA SER A 55 -20.60 31.40 -7.62
C SER A 55 -20.52 31.35 -6.09
N PHE A 56 -21.29 32.24 -5.46
CA PHE A 56 -21.33 32.41 -4.02
C PHE A 56 -22.74 32.14 -3.51
N SER A 57 -22.84 31.25 -2.53
CA SER A 57 -24.05 31.08 -1.72
C SER A 57 -23.70 31.49 -0.30
N LEU A 58 -24.13 32.69 0.07
CA LEU A 58 -24.10 33.13 1.45
C LEU A 58 -25.15 32.34 2.23
N GLN A 59 -24.80 31.87 3.42
CA GLN A 59 -25.82 31.38 4.33
C GLN A 59 -26.75 32.54 4.65
N HIS A 60 -28.02 32.41 4.28
CA HIS A 60 -29.01 33.42 4.63
C HIS A 60 -29.26 33.34 6.13
N THR A 61 -28.78 34.34 6.87
CA THR A 61 -29.09 34.48 8.29
C THR A 61 -30.51 34.98 8.43
N TYR A 62 -31.44 34.07 8.72
CA TYR A 62 -32.81 34.42 9.05
C TYR A 62 -32.84 35.16 10.39
N ALA A 63 -33.79 36.08 10.55
CA ALA A 63 -33.97 36.79 11.80
C ALA A 63 -34.12 35.79 12.98
N PRO A 64 -33.57 36.11 14.16
CA PRO A 64 -33.72 35.27 15.35
C PRO A 64 -35.20 34.99 15.65
N GLN A 65 -35.50 33.81 16.21
CA GLN A 65 -36.86 33.37 16.57
C GLN A 65 -37.82 33.18 15.37
N THR A 66 -37.28 33.02 14.16
CA THR A 66 -38.09 32.59 13.02
C THR A 66 -38.14 31.07 12.96
N ARG A 67 -39.23 30.50 12.42
CA ARG A 67 -39.31 29.04 12.20
C ARG A 67 -38.14 28.53 11.35
N MET A 68 -37.64 29.36 10.43
CA MET A 68 -36.53 29.01 9.55
C MET A 68 -35.19 28.98 10.28
N SER A 69 -34.95 29.87 11.26
CA SER A 69 -33.73 29.81 12.08
C SER A 69 -33.70 28.53 12.92
N THR A 70 -34.82 28.15 13.54
CA THR A 70 -34.92 26.91 14.32
C THR A 70 -34.68 25.65 13.48
N ILE A 71 -35.21 25.61 12.25
CA ILE A 71 -34.99 24.46 11.35
C ILE A 71 -33.52 24.30 10.96
N ILE A 72 -32.80 25.41 10.75
CA ILE A 72 -31.38 25.38 10.42
C ILE A 72 -30.56 24.87 11.60
N ASP A 73 -30.84 25.36 12.81
CA ASP A 73 -30.17 24.93 14.04
C ASP A 73 -30.41 23.44 14.31
N ASP A 74 -31.67 22.99 14.22
CA ASP A 74 -32.04 21.58 14.40
C ASP A 74 -31.36 20.66 13.36
N SER A 75 -31.25 21.13 12.11
CA SER A 75 -30.58 20.41 11.02
C SER A 75 -29.07 20.30 11.24
N TYR A 76 -28.44 21.38 11.71
CA TYR A 76 -27.02 21.39 12.06
C TYR A 76 -26.73 20.42 13.20
N ASP A 77 -27.54 20.44 14.26
CA ASP A 77 -27.39 19.52 15.40
C ASP A 77 -27.58 18.06 14.98
N ALA A 78 -28.60 17.77 14.16
CA ALA A 78 -28.80 16.43 13.61
C ALA A 78 -27.60 15.96 12.76
N ALA A 79 -27.02 16.83 11.95
CA ALA A 79 -25.84 16.51 11.14
C ALA A 79 -24.60 16.23 12.02
N GLN A 80 -24.40 16.98 13.11
CA GLN A 80 -23.31 16.72 14.05
C GLN A 80 -23.51 15.40 14.80
N GLN A 81 -24.74 15.07 15.20
CA GLN A 81 -25.06 13.78 15.81
C GLN A 81 -24.80 12.62 14.85
N ALA A 82 -25.26 12.72 13.60
CA ALA A 82 -25.01 11.71 12.57
C ALA A 82 -23.51 11.51 12.31
N LYS A 83 -22.74 12.60 12.23
CA LYS A 83 -21.28 12.56 12.09
C LYS A 83 -20.60 11.86 13.26
N LYS A 84 -21.06 12.09 14.49
CA LYS A 84 -20.56 11.43 15.70
C LYS A 84 -20.83 9.92 15.67
N ILE A 85 -22.04 9.53 15.28
CA ILE A 85 -22.44 8.11 15.14
C ILE A 85 -21.55 7.43 14.11
N LEU A 86 -21.43 7.99 12.89
CA LEU A 86 -20.59 7.46 11.82
C LEU A 86 -19.13 7.31 12.26
N LYS A 87 -18.56 8.33 12.91
CA LYS A 87 -17.17 8.28 13.41
C LYS A 87 -16.98 7.15 14.42
N ASN A 88 -17.92 6.97 15.35
CA ASN A 88 -17.86 5.89 16.34
C ASN A 88 -18.04 4.52 15.69
N THR A 89 -18.95 4.38 14.73
CA THR A 89 -19.15 3.12 13.98
C THR A 89 -17.90 2.73 13.21
N VAL A 90 -17.26 3.67 12.52
CA VAL A 90 -16.00 3.41 11.81
C VAL A 90 -14.91 2.99 12.79
N LYS A 91 -14.73 3.74 13.88
CA LYS A 91 -13.74 3.41 14.92
C LYS A 91 -13.96 2.00 15.47
N ASN A 92 -15.18 1.67 15.87
CA ASN A 92 -15.51 0.35 16.43
C ASN A 92 -15.27 -0.78 15.42
N LYS A 93 -15.58 -0.56 14.14
CA LYS A 93 -15.29 -1.55 13.08
C LYS A 93 -13.78 -1.74 12.88
N THR A 94 -13.01 -0.65 12.88
CA THR A 94 -11.55 -0.72 12.77
C THR A 94 -10.92 -1.42 13.97
N ASP A 95 -11.39 -1.13 15.19
CA ASP A 95 -10.91 -1.78 16.41
C ASP A 95 -11.20 -3.30 16.38
N ARG A 96 -12.40 -3.70 15.93
CA ARG A 96 -12.76 -5.13 15.73
C ARG A 96 -11.87 -5.83 14.70
N LEU A 97 -11.67 -5.20 13.53
CA LEU A 97 -10.82 -5.78 12.49
C LEU A 97 -9.37 -5.95 12.96
N LYS A 98 -8.89 -5.03 13.80
CA LYS A 98 -7.56 -5.13 14.40
C LYS A 98 -7.48 -6.30 15.39
N GLU A 99 -8.49 -6.47 16.22
CA GLU A 99 -8.57 -7.59 17.17
C GLU A 99 -8.66 -8.95 16.44
N GLU A 100 -9.45 -9.04 15.36
CA GLU A 100 -9.52 -10.22 14.50
C GLU A 100 -8.16 -10.52 13.84
N LEU A 101 -7.46 -9.51 13.33
CA LEU A 101 -6.14 -9.67 12.74
C LEU A 101 -5.10 -10.15 13.76
N ASP A 102 -5.13 -9.62 14.99
CA ASP A 102 -4.21 -10.03 16.06
C ASP A 102 -4.47 -11.49 16.49
N GLN A 103 -5.75 -11.91 16.59
CA GLN A 103 -6.12 -13.29 16.86
C GLN A 103 -5.70 -14.25 15.75
N GLU A 104 -5.94 -13.87 14.50
CA GLU A 104 -5.57 -14.68 13.34
C GLU A 104 -4.04 -14.84 13.23
N THR A 105 -3.29 -13.76 13.52
CA THR A 105 -1.82 -13.80 13.58
C THR A 105 -1.33 -14.74 14.68
N LEU A 106 -1.96 -14.72 15.86
CA LEU A 106 -1.63 -15.62 16.97
C LEU A 106 -1.93 -17.08 16.62
N ASN A 107 -3.06 -17.35 15.96
CA ASN A 107 -3.43 -18.68 15.51
C ASN A 107 -2.46 -19.22 14.46
N HIS A 108 -2.10 -18.43 13.46
CA HIS A 108 -1.10 -18.81 12.48
C HIS A 108 0.27 -19.06 13.12
N GLN A 109 0.70 -18.22 14.08
CA GLN A 109 1.95 -18.44 14.79
C GLN A 109 1.96 -19.78 15.54
N LYS A 110 0.86 -20.12 16.24
CA LYS A 110 0.72 -21.42 16.91
C LYS A 110 0.76 -22.58 15.92
N GLN A 111 0.11 -22.45 14.77
CA GLN A 111 0.16 -23.48 13.72
C GLN A 111 1.58 -23.66 13.15
N ILE A 112 2.32 -22.57 12.93
CA ILE A 112 3.72 -22.61 12.52
C ILE A 112 4.56 -23.33 13.58
N ASP A 113 4.38 -23.00 14.86
CA ASP A 113 5.12 -23.63 15.96
C ASP A 113 4.79 -25.13 16.07
N GLU A 114 3.53 -25.52 15.89
CA GLU A 114 3.11 -26.92 15.83
C GLU A 114 3.72 -27.67 14.63
N ILE A 115 3.75 -27.04 13.45
CA ILE A 115 4.38 -27.62 12.25
C ILE A 115 5.89 -27.78 12.49
N LEU A 116 6.56 -26.78 13.05
CA LEU A 116 7.98 -26.85 13.41
C LEU A 116 8.26 -27.92 14.47
N ALA A 117 7.38 -28.07 15.46
CA ALA A 117 7.49 -29.13 16.47
C ALA A 117 7.31 -30.52 15.83
N LYS A 118 6.32 -30.69 14.95
CA LYS A 118 6.09 -31.92 14.16
C LYS A 118 7.26 -32.23 13.23
N GLN A 119 7.88 -31.21 12.64
CA GLN A 119 9.10 -31.38 11.84
C GLN A 119 10.30 -31.77 12.71
N LYS A 120 10.48 -31.17 13.89
CA LYS A 120 11.55 -31.55 14.84
C LYS A 120 11.38 -32.97 15.38
N THR A 121 10.15 -33.42 15.63
CA THR A 121 9.88 -34.81 16.02
C THR A 121 10.04 -35.78 14.85
N LYS A 122 9.61 -35.41 13.63
CA LYS A 122 9.96 -36.16 12.40
C LYS A 122 11.47 -36.24 12.16
N LYS A 123 12.22 -35.17 12.44
CA LYS A 123 13.69 -35.13 12.35
C LYS A 123 14.37 -35.99 13.43
N LYS A 124 13.70 -36.26 14.55
CA LYS A 124 14.13 -37.24 15.55
C LYS A 124 13.70 -38.68 15.23
N SER A 125 12.67 -38.88 14.41
CA SER A 125 12.14 -40.19 14.03
C SER A 125 12.54 -40.66 12.62
N TYR A 126 13.29 -39.86 11.86
CA TYR A 126 13.93 -40.27 10.62
C TYR A 126 15.42 -40.43 10.88
N VAL A 127 15.79 -41.70 11.11
CA VAL A 127 16.91 -42.44 10.51
C VAL A 127 18.30 -41.78 10.63
N GLU A 128 19.29 -42.54 11.08
CA GLU A 128 20.69 -42.33 10.71
C GLU A 128 20.77 -42.05 9.21
N VAL A 129 20.77 -40.77 8.81
CA VAL A 129 21.08 -40.39 7.43
C VAL A 129 22.57 -40.63 7.30
N THR A 130 22.93 -41.86 6.97
CA THR A 130 24.08 -42.07 6.10
C THR A 130 23.79 -41.20 4.88
N SER A 131 24.50 -40.08 4.77
CA SER A 131 24.52 -39.30 3.54
C SER A 131 24.71 -40.30 2.40
N PRO A 132 23.79 -40.39 1.41
CA PRO A 132 24.07 -41.20 0.23
C PRO A 132 25.42 -40.70 -0.28
N LYS A 133 26.34 -41.63 -0.51
CA LYS A 133 27.59 -41.29 -1.17
C LYS A 133 27.20 -40.65 -2.50
N ALA A 134 27.94 -39.66 -2.97
CA ALA A 134 27.63 -38.96 -4.23
C ALA A 134 27.36 -39.93 -5.39
N ASP A 135 27.96 -41.12 -5.35
CA ASP A 135 27.78 -42.21 -6.31
C ASP A 135 26.35 -42.81 -6.39
N GLU A 136 25.44 -42.50 -5.45
CA GLU A 136 24.07 -43.05 -5.40
C GLU A 136 22.98 -42.07 -5.89
N LEU A 137 23.34 -40.84 -6.30
CA LEU A 137 22.39 -39.84 -6.78
C LEU A 137 22.11 -40.01 -8.28
N ASP A 138 20.88 -40.38 -8.64
CA ASP A 138 20.40 -40.39 -10.02
C ASP A 138 20.16 -38.95 -10.52
N LEU A 139 21.07 -38.48 -11.37
CA LEU A 139 21.06 -37.12 -11.90
C LEU A 139 19.89 -36.86 -12.84
N GLU A 140 19.33 -37.90 -13.47
CA GLU A 140 18.18 -37.80 -14.36
C GLU A 140 16.90 -37.50 -13.56
N GLU A 141 16.74 -38.15 -12.40
CA GLU A 141 15.63 -37.89 -11.47
C GLU A 141 15.71 -36.47 -10.90
N VAL A 142 16.90 -36.02 -10.52
CA VAL A 142 17.13 -34.65 -10.01
C VAL A 142 16.84 -33.61 -11.09
N TYR A 143 17.25 -33.84 -12.34
CA TYR A 143 16.92 -32.95 -13.45
C TYR A 143 15.40 -32.91 -13.73
N GLY A 144 14.72 -34.05 -13.69
CA GLY A 144 13.26 -34.14 -13.83
C GLY A 144 12.51 -33.35 -12.76
N LEU A 145 12.96 -33.43 -11.50
CA LEU A 145 12.40 -32.64 -10.39
C LEU A 145 12.65 -31.15 -10.56
N ALA A 146 13.85 -30.76 -11.02
CA ALA A 146 14.19 -29.36 -11.26
C ALA A 146 13.34 -28.73 -12.37
N LYS A 147 13.00 -29.50 -13.42
CA LYS A 147 12.14 -29.05 -14.52
C LYS A 147 10.66 -28.94 -14.14
N ASN A 148 10.21 -29.68 -13.14
CA ASN A 148 8.83 -29.63 -12.63
C ASN A 148 8.58 -28.43 -11.71
N LEU A 149 9.63 -27.70 -11.31
CA LEU A 149 9.49 -26.44 -10.61
C LEU A 149 9.24 -25.33 -11.64
N THR A 150 8.22 -24.49 -11.42
CA THR A 150 7.97 -23.30 -12.25
C THR A 150 9.05 -22.26 -11.98
N LEU A 151 10.22 -22.45 -12.59
CA LEU A 151 11.39 -21.62 -12.37
C LEU A 151 11.38 -20.40 -13.30
N HIS A 152 12.09 -19.36 -12.91
CA HIS A 152 12.32 -18.20 -13.77
C HIS A 152 13.17 -18.63 -14.98
N ALA A 153 12.91 -18.10 -16.18
CA ALA A 153 13.57 -18.53 -17.43
C ALA A 153 15.11 -18.51 -17.36
N THR A 154 15.68 -17.55 -16.64
CA THR A 154 17.14 -17.47 -16.39
C THR A 154 17.66 -18.66 -15.58
N THR A 155 16.86 -19.13 -14.61
CA THR A 155 17.21 -20.26 -13.75
C THR A 155 17.11 -21.58 -14.51
N GLU A 156 16.11 -21.72 -15.39
CA GLU A 156 16.01 -22.88 -16.30
C GLU A 156 17.22 -22.97 -17.23
N GLN A 157 17.65 -21.86 -17.82
CA GLN A 157 18.85 -21.82 -18.68
C GLN A 157 20.12 -22.22 -17.94
N LEU A 158 20.27 -21.80 -16.67
CA LEU A 158 21.41 -22.18 -15.83
C LEU A 158 21.42 -23.69 -15.55
N ILE A 159 20.26 -24.25 -15.20
CA ILE A 159 20.11 -25.69 -14.96
C ILE A 159 20.41 -26.46 -16.25
N ASP A 160 19.77 -26.12 -17.36
CA ASP A 160 20.02 -26.76 -18.65
C ASP A 160 21.49 -26.69 -19.09
N SER A 161 22.16 -25.57 -18.82
CA SER A 161 23.59 -25.42 -19.14
C SER A 161 24.48 -26.31 -18.28
N ALA A 162 24.10 -26.54 -17.02
CA ALA A 162 24.85 -27.36 -16.08
C ALA A 162 24.72 -28.86 -16.39
N PHE A 163 23.57 -29.29 -16.93
CA PHE A 163 23.27 -30.70 -17.25
C PHE A 163 23.67 -31.14 -18.67
N LYS A 164 24.10 -30.23 -19.56
CA LYS A 164 24.44 -30.52 -20.97
C LYS A 164 25.80 -31.21 -21.25
N ARG A 165 26.50 -31.76 -20.25
CA ARG A 165 27.86 -32.33 -20.43
C ARG A 165 27.89 -33.85 -20.25
N GLU A 166 28.59 -34.54 -21.15
CA GLU A 166 28.56 -36.01 -21.31
C GLU A 166 29.11 -36.85 -20.14
N ASP A 167 29.64 -36.26 -19.06
CA ASP A 167 30.15 -36.99 -17.88
C ASP A 167 29.89 -36.21 -16.58
N LEU A 168 28.61 -36.01 -16.24
CA LEU A 168 28.21 -35.30 -15.05
C LEU A 168 28.31 -36.21 -13.81
N THR A 169 29.26 -35.93 -12.93
CA THR A 169 29.19 -36.41 -11.53
C THR A 169 28.52 -35.33 -10.68
N PRO A 170 27.96 -35.65 -9.50
CA PRO A 170 27.37 -34.64 -8.61
C PRO A 170 28.34 -33.50 -8.26
N GLU A 171 29.63 -33.80 -8.06
CA GLU A 171 30.66 -32.79 -7.78
C GLU A 171 30.86 -31.87 -8.98
N LYS A 172 30.91 -32.42 -10.20
CA LYS A 172 31.02 -31.63 -11.43
C LYS A 172 29.77 -30.79 -11.68
N LEU A 173 28.59 -31.30 -11.36
CA LEU A 173 27.33 -30.55 -11.45
C LEU A 173 27.34 -29.34 -10.51
N ILE A 174 27.70 -29.53 -9.24
CA ILE A 174 27.79 -28.45 -8.25
C ILE A 174 28.81 -27.41 -8.70
N LEU A 175 30.00 -27.85 -9.13
CA LEU A 175 31.05 -26.95 -9.62
C LEU A 175 30.57 -26.14 -10.83
N ASN A 176 29.89 -26.78 -11.79
CA ASN A 176 29.37 -26.11 -12.99
C ASN A 176 28.28 -25.08 -12.65
N LEU A 177 27.38 -25.40 -11.71
CA LEU A 177 26.35 -24.46 -11.25
C LEU A 177 26.98 -23.24 -10.58
N VAL A 178 27.95 -23.44 -9.69
CA VAL A 178 28.69 -22.36 -9.02
C VAL A 178 29.43 -21.49 -10.02
N MET A 179 30.13 -22.09 -10.99
CA MET A 179 30.84 -21.34 -12.03
C MET A 179 29.89 -20.52 -12.92
N SER A 180 28.74 -21.11 -13.30
CA SER A 180 27.75 -20.42 -14.14
C SER A 180 27.06 -19.27 -13.40
N LEU A 181 26.81 -19.43 -12.10
CA LEU A 181 26.31 -18.36 -11.24
C LEU A 181 27.34 -17.23 -11.08
N ASN A 182 28.61 -17.55 -10.83
CA ASN A 182 29.66 -16.55 -10.70
C ASN A 182 29.85 -15.73 -11.98
N LEU A 183 29.87 -16.36 -13.15
CA LEU A 183 29.92 -15.66 -14.44
C LEU A 183 28.75 -14.69 -14.61
N ARG A 184 27.54 -15.10 -14.17
CA ARG A 184 26.35 -14.25 -14.29
C ARG A 184 26.37 -13.08 -13.31
N VAL A 185 26.91 -13.27 -12.10
CA VAL A 185 27.12 -12.19 -11.14
C VAL A 185 28.12 -11.18 -11.70
N ASP A 186 29.24 -11.64 -12.29
CA ASP A 186 30.23 -10.76 -12.92
C ASP A 186 29.64 -9.95 -14.09
N GLU A 187 28.75 -10.55 -14.89
CA GLU A 187 28.03 -9.85 -15.98
C GLU A 187 27.08 -8.78 -15.43
N LEU A 188 26.36 -9.07 -14.35
CA LEU A 188 25.44 -8.13 -13.71
C LEU A 188 26.19 -6.98 -13.02
N ASP A 189 27.32 -7.25 -12.40
CA ASP A 189 28.18 -6.23 -11.80
C ASP A 189 28.76 -5.30 -12.87
N LYS A 190 29.21 -5.84 -14.01
CA LYS A 190 29.65 -5.02 -15.16
C LYS A 190 28.52 -4.15 -15.72
N LEU A 191 27.30 -4.66 -15.80
CA LEU A 191 26.14 -3.87 -16.26
C LEU A 191 25.76 -2.77 -15.26
N ARG A 192 25.91 -3.02 -13.95
CA ARG A 192 25.68 -2.01 -12.90
C ARG A 192 26.70 -0.87 -12.99
N ASP A 193 27.97 -1.20 -13.23
CA ASP A 193 29.06 -0.23 -13.30
C ASP A 193 29.02 0.62 -14.59
N ILE A 194 28.36 0.15 -15.66
CA ILE A 194 28.12 0.92 -16.90
C ILE A 194 26.91 1.86 -16.77
N ALA A 195 25.99 1.57 -15.84
CA ALA A 195 24.76 2.34 -15.61
C ALA A 195 24.88 3.40 -14.50
N SER A 196 26.04 3.48 -13.81
CA SER A 196 26.40 4.55 -12.85
C SER A 196 27.27 5.61 -13.50
#